data_AF-A0AA40DZI3-F1
#
_entry.id   AF-A0AA40DZI3-F1
#
_cell.length_a   1.000
_cell.length_b   1.000
_cell.length_c   1.000
_cell.angle_alpha   90.00
_cell.angle_beta   90.00
_cell.angle_gamma   90.00
#
_symmetry.space_group_name_H-M   'P 1'
#
loop_
_entity.id
_entity.type
_entity.pdbx_description
1 polymer ?
#
loop_
_entity_poly.entity_id
_entity_poly.type
_entity_poly.pdbx_seq_one_letter_code
_entity_poly.pdbx_strand_id
1 'polypeptide(L)'
;MGSDIGPNWVVERPKVKYNDKTGKFFMWMHIDSRDFMFGSKLTGWDPNDNVYRHSTSLSGGWSGWEEFADDGSNTYHSKTTYILPYGPGGQSFMYIGNRWASSNIQASTYVWLPLEITGTKAWLRNRPGGWVPNLDPETGTESTSC
;
A
#
# COMPACT_ATOMS: atom_id res chain seq x y z
N MET A 1 7.41 -7.38 30.18
CA MET A 1 6.27 -7.20 29.26
C MET A 1 6.64 -6.07 28.31
N GLY A 2 7.19 -6.41 27.14
CA GLY A 2 7.49 -5.42 26.11
C GLY A 2 6.19 -5.03 25.42
N SER A 3 5.97 -3.75 25.16
CA SER A 3 4.83 -3.32 24.38
C SER A 3 4.90 -3.96 22.99
N ASP A 4 3.77 -4.52 22.52
CA ASP A 4 3.58 -5.10 21.17
C ASP A 4 3.66 -4.05 20.04
N ILE A 5 4.39 -2.95 20.25
CA ILE A 5 4.59 -1.87 19.29
C ILE A 5 6.02 -1.37 19.46
N GLY A 6 6.87 -1.70 18.48
CA GLY A 6 8.28 -1.34 18.46
C GLY A 6 8.54 0.01 17.78
N PRO A 7 9.71 0.64 18.01
CA PRO A 7 10.05 1.96 17.45
C PRO A 7 10.27 1.99 15.92
N ASN A 8 10.12 0.86 15.23
CA ASN A 8 10.40 0.70 13.80
C ASN A 8 9.16 0.37 12.97
N TRP A 9 7.97 0.65 13.51
CA TRP A 9 6.69 0.14 13.02
C TRP A 9 5.86 1.29 12.44
N VAL A 10 5.55 1.26 11.14
CA VAL A 10 4.72 2.26 10.44
C VAL A 10 3.26 1.88 10.51
N VAL A 11 2.45 2.68 11.19
CA VAL A 11 1.00 2.46 11.23
C VAL A 11 0.36 2.98 9.93
N GLU A 12 -0.17 2.07 9.12
CA GLU A 12 -0.98 2.42 7.94
C GLU A 12 -2.38 2.91 8.34
N ARG A 13 -3.18 3.40 7.36
CA ARG A 13 -4.50 4.03 7.58
C ARG A 13 -5.38 3.19 8.52
N PRO A 14 -5.55 3.61 9.79
CA PRO A 14 -6.38 2.88 10.72
C PRO A 14 -7.82 3.01 10.25
N LYS A 15 -8.53 1.89 10.29
CA LYS A 15 -9.96 1.84 10.04
C LYS A 15 -10.65 1.81 11.39
N VAL A 16 -11.51 2.79 11.61
CA VAL A 16 -12.24 2.95 12.86
C VAL A 16 -13.72 2.70 12.61
N LYS A 17 -14.35 1.85 13.42
CA LYS A 17 -15.80 1.62 13.45
C LYS A 17 -16.35 1.88 14.84
N TYR A 18 -17.46 2.60 14.93
CA TYR A 18 -18.18 2.81 16.19
C TYR A 18 -19.17 1.66 16.45
N ASN A 19 -19.34 1.27 17.72
CA ASN A 19 -20.28 0.25 18.17
C ASN A 19 -21.31 0.86 19.14
N ASP A 20 -22.53 1.09 18.64
CA ASP A 20 -23.61 1.74 19.40
C ASP A 20 -24.04 0.97 20.66
N LYS A 21 -23.90 -0.36 20.68
CA LYS A 21 -24.33 -1.20 21.82
C LYS A 21 -23.41 -1.10 23.02
N THR A 22 -22.13 -0.81 22.76
CA THR A 22 -21.08 -0.77 23.79
C THR A 22 -20.53 0.63 24.02
N GLY A 23 -20.84 1.59 23.13
CA GLY A 23 -20.30 2.94 23.17
C GLY A 23 -18.80 3.02 22.83
N LYS A 24 -18.23 1.98 22.19
CA LYS A 24 -16.79 1.85 21.95
C LYS A 24 -16.46 1.99 20.46
N PHE A 25 -15.25 2.46 20.19
CA PHE A 25 -14.65 2.43 18.85
C PHE A 25 -13.75 1.20 18.72
N PHE A 26 -13.88 0.48 17.61
CA PHE A 26 -12.95 -0.56 17.17
C PHE A 26 -12.03 0.03 16.11
N MET A 27 -10.72 -0.04 16.33
CA MET A 27 -9.71 0.41 15.39
C MET A 27 -8.87 -0.78 14.93
N TRP A 28 -8.76 -1.00 13.62
CA TRP A 28 -7.82 -1.94 13.04
C TRP A 28 -6.80 -1.18 12.18
N MET A 29 -5.52 -1.55 12.26
CA MET A 29 -4.44 -0.93 11.50
C MET A 29 -3.43 -1.98 11.07
N HIS A 30 -2.79 -1.76 9.92
CA HIS A 30 -1.60 -2.52 9.52
C HIS A 30 -0.35 -1.79 9.95
N ILE A 31 0.74 -2.53 10.10
CA ILE A 31 2.02 -2.03 10.57
C ILE A 31 3.13 -2.46 9.60
N ASP A 32 3.83 -1.50 8.98
CA ASP A 32 4.80 -1.70 7.89
C ASP A 32 6.17 -1.02 8.07
N SER A 33 6.99 -1.16 7.01
CA SER A 33 8.40 -0.75 6.85
C SER A 33 8.72 0.71 7.22
N ARG A 34 9.87 0.90 7.87
CA ARG A 34 10.38 2.15 8.48
C ARG A 34 10.60 3.31 7.50
N ASP A 35 10.82 3.01 6.22
CA ASP A 35 11.48 3.97 5.33
C ASP A 35 10.57 4.63 4.28
N PHE A 36 9.38 4.07 4.01
CA PHE A 36 8.43 4.59 3.03
C PHE A 36 7.03 4.70 3.63
N MET A 37 6.29 5.74 3.22
CA MET A 37 4.88 5.89 3.53
C MET A 37 4.11 6.16 2.24
N PHE A 38 3.12 5.31 1.95
CA PHE A 38 2.25 5.42 0.78
C PHE A 38 0.83 5.84 1.20
N GLY A 39 0.15 6.60 0.34
CA GLY A 39 -1.24 6.91 0.57
C GLY A 39 -1.95 7.71 -0.50
N SER A 40 -3.28 7.73 -0.40
CA SER A 40 -4.16 8.53 -1.28
C SER A 40 -4.45 9.93 -0.74
N LYS A 41 -4.82 10.83 -1.65
CA LYS A 41 -5.46 12.12 -1.34
C LYS A 41 -6.89 11.88 -0.82
N LEU A 42 -7.49 12.88 -0.16
CA LEU A 42 -8.79 12.76 0.54
C LEU A 42 -10.00 13.00 -0.39
N THR A 43 -10.29 12.04 -1.26
CA THR A 43 -11.38 12.11 -2.26
C THR A 43 -12.53 11.13 -1.99
N GLY A 44 -12.77 10.75 -0.74
CA GLY A 44 -13.81 9.78 -0.39
C GLY A 44 -13.56 8.40 -1.03
N TRP A 45 -14.55 7.87 -1.75
CA TRP A 45 -14.44 6.59 -2.48
C TRP A 45 -13.66 6.69 -3.79
N ASP A 46 -13.64 7.86 -4.40
CA ASP A 46 -13.03 8.05 -5.71
C ASP A 46 -11.51 7.84 -5.62
N PRO A 47 -10.91 7.17 -6.62
CA PRO A 47 -9.47 7.04 -6.69
C PRO A 47 -8.84 8.39 -7.07
N ASN A 48 -7.54 8.49 -6.81
CA ASN A 48 -6.72 9.66 -7.15
C ASN A 48 -5.28 9.21 -7.38
N ASP A 49 -4.43 10.11 -7.87
CA ASP A 49 -2.99 9.83 -7.94
C ASP A 49 -2.43 9.79 -6.52
N ASN A 50 -2.17 8.56 -6.07
CA ASN A 50 -1.66 8.29 -4.75
C ASN A 50 -0.19 8.72 -4.71
N VAL A 51 0.23 9.10 -3.51
CA VAL A 51 1.53 9.66 -3.24
C VAL A 51 2.29 8.78 -2.27
N TYR A 52 3.61 8.88 -2.32
CA TYR A 52 4.50 8.34 -1.33
C TYR A 52 5.49 9.40 -0.86
N ARG A 53 6.13 9.12 0.26
CA ARG A 53 7.32 9.82 0.73
C ARG A 53 8.21 8.84 1.47
N HIS A 54 9.46 9.20 1.69
CA HIS A 54 10.44 8.34 2.34
C HIS A 54 11.21 9.09 3.43
N SER A 55 11.77 8.34 4.38
CA SER A 55 12.64 8.84 5.44
C SER A 55 13.55 7.72 5.92
N THR A 56 14.65 8.06 6.59
CA THR A 56 15.44 7.09 7.37
C THR A 56 15.06 7.09 8.85
N SER A 57 14.03 7.84 9.24
CA SER A 57 13.50 7.93 10.60
C SER A 57 12.01 8.23 10.59
N LEU A 58 11.24 7.51 11.40
CA LEU A 58 9.81 7.76 11.57
C LEU A 58 9.53 9.15 12.16
N SER A 59 10.44 9.66 13.00
CA SER A 59 10.25 10.92 13.73
C SER A 59 10.45 12.19 12.90
N GLY A 60 11.01 12.11 11.69
CA GLY A 60 11.33 13.29 10.90
C GLY A 60 12.27 13.00 9.74
N GLY A 61 12.66 14.04 9.00
CA GLY A 61 13.53 13.90 7.81
C GLY A 61 12.81 13.38 6.56
N TRP A 62 11.49 13.29 6.62
CA TRP A 62 10.69 12.80 5.52
C TRP A 62 10.74 13.73 4.30
N SER A 63 10.90 13.15 3.12
CA SER A 63 10.87 13.85 1.83
C SER A 63 9.51 14.49 1.51
N GLY A 64 9.46 15.28 0.45
CA GLY A 64 8.20 15.75 -0.12
C GLY A 64 7.33 14.59 -0.62
N TRP A 65 6.03 14.86 -0.80
CA TRP A 65 5.13 13.88 -1.42
C TRP A 65 5.39 13.80 -2.93
N GLU A 66 5.51 12.58 -3.44
CA GLU A 66 5.69 12.29 -4.86
C GLU A 66 4.67 11.24 -5.31
N GLU A 67 4.26 11.29 -6.57
CA GLU A 67 3.40 10.26 -7.16
C GLU A 67 4.26 9.07 -7.62
N PHE A 68 3.70 7.86 -7.57
CA PHE A 68 4.43 6.62 -7.93
C PHE A 68 3.74 5.81 -9.04
N ALA A 69 2.55 6.21 -9.49
CA ALA A 69 1.89 5.64 -10.65
C ALA A 69 1.94 6.62 -11.83
N ASP A 70 1.50 6.20 -13.01
CA ASP A 70 1.38 7.08 -14.16
C ASP A 70 0.47 8.29 -13.83
N ASP A 71 0.89 9.48 -14.22
CA ASP A 71 0.17 10.75 -13.98
C ASP A 71 -1.25 10.67 -14.54
N GLY A 72 -2.24 11.09 -13.73
CA GLY A 72 -3.65 11.05 -14.08
C GLY A 72 -4.28 9.64 -14.16
N SER A 73 -3.53 8.57 -13.90
CA SER A 73 -4.07 7.19 -13.89
C SER A 73 -5.02 6.93 -12.72
N ASN A 74 -5.05 7.82 -11.73
CA ASN A 74 -5.70 7.62 -10.45
C ASN A 74 -5.23 6.34 -9.77
N THR A 75 -3.91 6.10 -9.82
CA THR A 75 -3.28 4.85 -9.35
C THR A 75 -3.95 3.62 -9.97
N TYR A 76 -4.15 3.67 -11.29
CA TYR A 76 -4.88 2.66 -12.07
C TYR A 76 -6.29 2.36 -11.52
N HIS A 77 -7.02 3.44 -11.21
CA HIS A 77 -8.36 3.42 -10.64
C HIS A 77 -8.42 2.61 -9.33
N SER A 78 -7.51 2.89 -8.40
CA SER A 78 -7.42 2.22 -7.11
C SER A 78 -6.91 3.13 -5.98
N LYS A 79 -7.02 2.68 -4.73
CA LYS A 79 -6.49 3.37 -3.55
C LYS A 79 -5.60 2.43 -2.74
N THR A 80 -4.41 2.93 -2.39
CA THR A 80 -3.39 2.22 -1.60
C THR A 80 -4.01 1.64 -0.34
N THR A 81 -3.73 0.36 -0.11
CA THR A 81 -4.16 -0.38 1.07
C THR A 81 -3.01 -1.01 1.80
N TYR A 82 -2.06 -1.64 1.09
CA TYR A 82 -0.91 -2.31 1.67
C TYR A 82 0.21 -2.41 0.63
N ILE A 83 1.46 -2.40 1.09
CA ILE A 83 2.63 -2.76 0.26
C ILE A 83 3.21 -4.05 0.81
N LEU A 84 3.09 -5.14 0.06
CA LEU A 84 3.60 -6.46 0.49
C LEU A 84 5.03 -6.68 0.00
N PRO A 85 6.04 -6.70 0.89
CA PRO A 85 7.34 -7.25 0.54
C PRO A 85 7.24 -8.77 0.35
N TYR A 86 7.91 -9.29 -0.68
CA TYR A 86 7.95 -10.73 -0.97
C TYR A 86 9.30 -11.16 -1.58
N GLY A 87 9.46 -12.47 -1.75
CA GLY A 87 10.67 -13.07 -2.30
C GLY A 87 11.88 -13.00 -1.35
N PRO A 88 13.08 -13.35 -1.85
CA PRO A 88 14.30 -13.44 -1.06
C PRO A 88 14.64 -12.13 -0.34
N GLY A 89 14.62 -12.19 1.00
CA GLY A 89 14.93 -11.03 1.85
C GLY A 89 13.90 -9.89 1.79
N GLY A 90 12.71 -10.12 1.22
CA GLY A 90 11.66 -9.10 1.11
C GLY A 90 12.04 -7.93 0.19
N GLN A 91 12.84 -8.21 -0.83
CA GLN A 91 13.37 -7.18 -1.75
C GLN A 91 12.47 -6.89 -2.95
N SER A 92 11.45 -7.72 -3.18
CA SER A 92 10.40 -7.47 -4.18
C SER A 92 9.18 -6.89 -3.48
N PHE A 93 8.42 -6.02 -4.14
CA PHE A 93 7.26 -5.37 -3.53
C PHE A 93 6.02 -5.49 -4.41
N MET A 94 4.88 -5.77 -3.79
CA MET A 94 3.58 -5.77 -4.45
C MET A 94 2.72 -4.67 -3.85
N TYR A 95 2.26 -3.75 -4.69
CA TYR A 95 1.20 -2.83 -4.33
C TYR A 95 -0.13 -3.58 -4.25
N ILE A 96 -0.84 -3.37 -3.15
CA ILE A 96 -2.21 -3.84 -2.96
C ILE A 96 -3.11 -2.63 -2.79
N GLY A 97 -3.99 -2.43 -3.77
CA GLY A 97 -5.00 -1.38 -3.80
C GLY A 97 -6.41 -1.92 -3.81
N ASN A 98 -7.35 -1.10 -3.33
CA ASN A 98 -8.77 -1.33 -3.49
C ASN A 98 -9.33 -0.49 -4.65
N ARG A 99 -10.14 -1.11 -5.50
CA ARG A 99 -11.02 -0.42 -6.44
C ARG A 99 -12.42 -0.42 -5.86
N TRP A 100 -12.80 0.71 -5.26
CA TRP A 100 -14.06 0.82 -4.53
C TRP A 100 -15.26 0.97 -5.45
N ALA A 101 -16.30 0.18 -5.18
CA ALA A 101 -17.64 0.36 -5.73
C ALA A 101 -18.54 0.96 -4.64
N SER A 102 -18.63 2.28 -4.58
CA SER A 102 -19.30 3.01 -3.48
C SER A 102 -20.80 2.67 -3.33
N SER A 103 -21.49 2.38 -4.43
CA SER A 103 -22.91 1.99 -4.44
C SER A 103 -23.14 0.52 -4.13
N ASN A 104 -22.10 -0.33 -4.20
CA ASN A 104 -22.16 -1.74 -3.87
C ASN A 104 -20.79 -2.21 -3.37
N ILE A 105 -20.55 -2.06 -2.07
CA ILE A 105 -19.25 -2.37 -1.46
C ILE A 105 -18.80 -3.81 -1.70
N GLN A 106 -19.74 -4.76 -1.85
CA GLN A 106 -19.42 -6.17 -2.13
C GLN A 106 -18.88 -6.39 -3.55
N ALA A 107 -19.14 -5.46 -4.48
CA ALA A 107 -18.59 -5.48 -5.83
C ALA A 107 -17.21 -4.79 -5.92
N SER A 108 -16.66 -4.30 -4.81
CA SER A 108 -15.30 -3.75 -4.80
C SER A 108 -14.28 -4.83 -5.14
N THR A 109 -13.26 -4.48 -5.91
CA THR A 109 -12.22 -5.42 -6.34
C THR A 109 -10.85 -4.99 -5.85
N TYR A 110 -9.87 -5.88 -6.00
CA TYR A 110 -8.49 -5.61 -5.67
C TYR A 110 -7.67 -5.30 -6.93
N VAL A 111 -6.70 -4.41 -6.79
CA VAL A 111 -5.69 -4.12 -7.82
C VAL A 111 -4.34 -4.46 -7.21
N TRP A 112 -3.74 -5.55 -7.68
CA TRP A 112 -2.43 -6.00 -7.28
C TRP A 112 -1.47 -5.77 -8.43
N LEU A 113 -0.39 -5.04 -8.19
CA LEU A 113 0.58 -4.65 -9.21
C LEU A 113 2.00 -4.70 -8.66
N PRO A 114 3.01 -4.94 -9.50
CA PRO A 114 4.40 -4.92 -9.07
C PRO A 114 4.82 -3.48 -8.76
N LEU A 115 5.43 -3.31 -7.60
CA LEU A 115 6.01 -2.06 -7.14
C LEU A 115 7.53 -2.18 -7.16
N GLU A 116 8.18 -1.31 -7.92
CA GLU A 116 9.63 -1.20 -7.93
C GLU A 116 10.06 -0.12 -6.94
N ILE A 117 10.99 -0.46 -6.05
CA ILE A 117 11.65 0.50 -5.17
C ILE A 117 13.16 0.43 -5.43
N THR A 118 13.78 1.54 -5.78
CA THR A 118 15.23 1.64 -5.96
C THR A 118 15.75 2.91 -5.31
N GLY A 119 16.62 2.75 -4.31
CA GLY A 119 17.05 3.85 -3.46
C GLY A 119 15.85 4.49 -2.77
N THR A 120 15.59 5.76 -3.05
CA THR A 120 14.49 6.54 -2.46
C THR A 120 13.28 6.72 -3.39
N LYS A 121 13.27 6.03 -4.52
CA LYS A 121 12.26 6.18 -5.56
C LYS A 121 11.40 4.93 -5.70
N ALA A 122 10.11 5.14 -5.95
CA ALA A 122 9.12 4.08 -6.08
C ALA A 122 8.32 4.26 -7.39
N TRP A 123 8.05 3.16 -8.09
CA TRP A 123 7.28 3.14 -9.34
C TRP A 123 6.34 1.94 -9.41
N LEU A 124 5.07 2.21 -9.72
CA LEU A 124 4.02 1.22 -9.90
C LEU A 124 3.87 0.89 -11.38
N ARG A 125 4.20 -0.35 -11.75
CA ARG A 125 4.10 -0.81 -13.13
C ARG A 125 2.69 -1.26 -13.43
N ASN A 126 2.05 -0.67 -14.43
CA ASN A 126 0.80 -1.20 -14.95
C ASN A 126 1.04 -2.55 -15.65
N ARG A 127 0.15 -3.51 -15.43
CA ARG A 127 0.20 -4.85 -16.03
C ARG A 127 -1.16 -5.18 -16.66
N PRO A 128 -1.56 -4.52 -17.76
CA PRO A 128 -2.87 -4.72 -18.37
C PRO A 128 -3.08 -6.14 -18.92
N GLY A 129 -2.00 -6.83 -19.31
CA GLY A 129 -2.01 -8.25 -19.71
C GLY A 129 -1.97 -9.24 -18.54
N GLY A 130 -2.06 -8.75 -17.30
CA GLY A 130 -1.84 -9.55 -16.10
C GLY A 130 -0.36 -9.74 -15.77
N TRP A 131 -0.11 -10.25 -14.57
CA TRP A 131 1.21 -10.63 -14.08
C TRP A 131 1.03 -11.66 -12.97
N VAL A 132 2.08 -12.44 -12.70
CA VAL A 132 2.09 -13.41 -11.61
C VAL A 132 3.35 -13.19 -10.76
N PRO A 133 3.22 -12.80 -9.49
CA PRO A 133 4.36 -12.76 -8.59
C PRO A 133 4.85 -14.18 -8.31
N ASN A 134 6.15 -14.41 -8.41
CA ASN A 134 6.74 -15.61 -7.83
C ASN A 134 6.90 -15.38 -6.32
N LEU A 135 6.12 -16.10 -5.53
CA LEU A 135 6.14 -16.01 -4.08
C LEU A 135 7.14 -16.96 -3.43
N ASP A 136 7.96 -17.65 -4.23
CA ASP A 136 9.05 -18.49 -3.73
C ASP A 136 10.05 -17.63 -2.93
N PRO A 137 10.30 -17.97 -1.65
CA PRO A 137 11.20 -17.22 -0.79
C PRO A 137 12.68 -17.33 -1.20
N GLU A 138 13.05 -18.25 -2.09
CA GLU A 138 14.41 -18.45 -2.60
C GLU A 138 14.64 -17.85 -3.99
N THR A 139 13.60 -17.72 -4.81
CA THR A 139 13.72 -17.31 -6.23
C THR A 139 12.89 -16.09 -6.65
N GLY A 140 12.05 -15.56 -5.74
CA GLY A 140 10.99 -14.56 -5.90
C GLY A 140 11.15 -13.42 -6.93
N THR A 141 11.02 -13.77 -8.20
CA THR A 141 11.06 -12.89 -9.39
C THR A 141 9.72 -12.95 -10.13
N GLU A 142 9.17 -11.81 -10.55
CA GLU A 142 7.89 -11.81 -11.27
C GLU A 142 7.97 -12.42 -12.69
N SER A 143 6.81 -12.85 -13.21
CA SER A 143 6.64 -13.23 -14.62
C SER A 143 5.47 -12.47 -15.25
N THR A 144 5.60 -12.11 -16.52
CA THR A 144 4.52 -11.52 -17.31
C THR A 144 3.82 -12.62 -18.09
N SER A 145 2.49 -12.70 -18.02
CA SER A 145 1.71 -13.49 -18.96
C SER A 145 1.75 -12.81 -20.33
N CYS A 146 2.20 -13.54 -21.36
CA CYS A 146 2.07 -13.15 -22.76
C CYS A 146 0.61 -13.14 -23.21
#